data_AF-A0A949YM15-F1
#
_entry.id   AF-A0A949YM15-F1
#
_cell.length_a   1.000
_cell.length_b   1.000
_cell.length_c   1.000
_cell.angle_alpha   90.00
_cell.angle_beta   90.00
_cell.angle_gamma   90.00
#
_symmetry.space_group_name_H-M   'P 1'
#
loop_
_entity.id
_entity.type
_entity.pdbx_description
1 polymer ?
#
loop_
_entity_poly.entity_id
_entity_poly.type
_entity_poly.pdbx_seq_one_letter_code
_entity_poly.pdbx_strand_id
1 'polypeptide(L)'
;DSKSHNHRLEGWLVENAAGSRIEVVRRPPGSEGYVKLPRRWVVERTFAWLGRYRRNSRDYERSTGSSEAMIKVSSIHRMRRFLKPDQSKKPVPFKYRELQGNVTG
;
A
#
# COMPACT_ATOMS: atom_id res chain seq x y z
N ASP A 1 -3.46 2.37 -20.50
CA ASP A 1 -4.51 1.44 -20.06
C ASP A 1 -5.60 2.24 -19.33
N SER A 2 -6.77 2.37 -19.97
CA SER A 2 -7.93 3.12 -19.45
C SER A 2 -8.77 2.32 -18.44
N LYS A 3 -8.43 1.04 -18.22
CA LYS A 3 -9.19 0.05 -17.46
C LYS A 3 -9.37 0.35 -15.96
N SER A 4 -8.77 1.41 -15.43
CA SER A 4 -8.87 1.76 -14.01
C SER A 4 -8.97 3.27 -13.74
N HIS A 5 -9.61 4.04 -14.63
CA HIS A 5 -9.98 5.43 -14.34
C HIS A 5 -11.23 5.49 -13.44
N ASN A 6 -11.05 5.10 -12.18
CA ASN A 6 -12.10 5.23 -11.17
C ASN A 6 -12.04 6.63 -10.53
N HIS A 7 -12.75 7.59 -11.13
CA HIS A 7 -12.87 8.97 -10.63
C HIS A 7 -13.74 9.11 -9.37
N ARG A 8 -14.37 8.02 -8.92
CA ARG A 8 -15.27 8.06 -7.76
C ARG A 8 -14.54 8.49 -6.48
N LEU A 9 -13.27 8.13 -6.34
CA LEU A 9 -12.48 8.56 -5.19
C LEU A 9 -12.15 10.06 -5.27
N GLU A 10 -11.88 10.59 -6.46
CA GLU A 10 -11.66 12.02 -6.67
C GLU A 10 -12.90 12.83 -6.26
N GLY A 11 -14.09 12.41 -6.71
CA GLY A 11 -15.36 13.03 -6.32
C GLY A 11 -15.58 13.02 -4.81
N TRP A 12 -15.40 11.85 -4.17
CA TRP A 12 -15.56 11.73 -2.73
C TRP A 12 -14.60 12.63 -1.93
N LEU A 13 -13.35 12.80 -2.39
CA LEU A 13 -12.37 13.67 -1.72
C LEU A 13 -12.77 15.15 -1.78
N VAL A 14 -13.34 15.59 -2.91
CA VAL A 14 -13.86 16.95 -3.08
C VAL A 14 -15.05 17.17 -2.17
N GLU A 15 -16.01 16.24 -2.16
CA GLU A 15 -17.21 16.32 -1.31
C GLU A 15 -16.88 16.37 0.19
N ASN A 16 -15.84 15.65 0.63
CA ASN A 16 -15.51 15.50 2.05
C ASN A 16 -14.39 16.44 2.52
N ALA A 17 -13.93 17.37 1.67
CA ALA A 17 -12.86 18.32 1.98
C ALA A 17 -11.63 17.66 2.64
N ALA A 18 -11.25 16.46 2.17
CA ALA A 18 -10.29 15.58 2.85
C ALA A 18 -8.83 16.10 2.89
N GLY A 19 -8.57 17.32 2.40
CA GLY A 19 -7.25 17.97 2.39
C GLY A 19 -6.17 17.25 1.59
N SER A 20 -6.53 16.22 0.83
CA SER A 20 -5.61 15.28 0.17
C SER A 20 -5.85 15.27 -1.35
N ARG A 21 -4.77 15.18 -2.13
CA ARG A 21 -4.81 15.12 -3.60
C ARG A 21 -4.42 13.72 -4.11
N ILE A 22 -5.11 13.23 -5.12
CA ILE A 22 -4.74 11.99 -5.83
C ILE A 22 -3.67 12.31 -6.87
N GLU A 23 -2.62 11.48 -6.88
CA GLU A 23 -1.57 11.49 -7.89
C GLU A 23 -1.50 10.10 -8.54
N VAL A 24 -1.67 10.04 -9.86
CA VAL A 24 -1.56 8.79 -10.62
C VAL A 24 -0.15 8.63 -11.15
N VAL A 25 0.64 7.78 -10.50
CA VAL A 25 2.01 7.45 -10.92
C VAL A 25 1.96 6.39 -12.03
N ARG A 26 2.37 6.76 -13.24
CA ARG A 26 2.45 5.86 -14.40
C ARG A 26 3.90 5.49 -14.71
N ARG A 27 4.06 4.36 -15.40
CA ARG A 27 5.34 3.98 -16.00
C ARG A 27 5.70 4.98 -17.12
N PRO A 28 6.94 5.48 -17.21
CA PRO A 28 7.36 6.34 -18.31
C PRO A 28 7.17 5.67 -19.67
N PRO A 29 6.68 6.39 -20.70
CA PRO A 29 6.56 5.85 -22.06
C PRO A 29 7.91 5.35 -22.59
N GLY A 30 7.90 4.27 -23.37
CA GLY A 30 9.11 3.73 -24.01
C GLY A 30 10.13 3.05 -23.07
N SER A 31 9.80 2.87 -21.79
CA SER A 31 10.70 2.16 -20.89
C SER A 31 10.62 0.65 -21.08
N GLU A 32 11.78 -0.01 -21.21
CA GLU A 32 11.93 -1.47 -21.29
C GLU A 32 12.38 -2.06 -19.93
N GLY A 33 12.13 -3.34 -19.68
CA GLY A 33 12.55 -4.00 -18.43
C GLY A 33 11.81 -3.53 -17.17
N TYR A 34 12.49 -3.53 -16.02
CA TYR A 34 11.93 -3.12 -14.73
C TYR A 34 12.18 -1.63 -14.46
N VAL A 35 11.12 -0.87 -14.16
CA VAL A 35 11.21 0.53 -13.73
C VAL A 35 10.78 0.67 -12.28
N LYS A 36 11.64 1.27 -11.46
CA LYS A 36 11.35 1.59 -10.07
C LYS A 36 10.31 2.72 -9.99
N LEU A 37 9.07 2.36 -9.69
CA LEU A 37 8.01 3.34 -9.44
C LEU A 37 7.93 3.68 -7.94
N PRO A 38 7.83 4.97 -7.57
CA PRO A 38 7.69 5.37 -6.18
C PRO A 38 6.46 4.71 -5.55
N ARG A 39 6.61 4.28 -4.29
CA ARG A 39 5.55 3.71 -3.43
C ARG A 39 4.79 2.48 -3.98
N ARG A 40 5.20 1.86 -5.09
CA ARG A 40 4.56 0.66 -5.66
C ARG A 40 4.50 -0.52 -4.70
N TRP A 41 5.54 -0.66 -3.85
CA TRP A 41 5.64 -1.73 -2.85
C TRP A 41 4.62 -1.60 -1.70
N VAL A 42 3.94 -0.46 -1.52
CA VAL A 42 3.06 -0.22 -0.35
C VAL A 42 1.94 -1.26 -0.25
N VAL A 43 1.42 -1.68 -1.39
CA VAL A 43 0.38 -2.72 -1.49
C VAL A 43 0.97 -4.08 -1.08
N GLU A 44 2.10 -4.48 -1.68
CA GLU A 44 2.79 -5.73 -1.36
C GLU A 44 3.19 -5.80 0.13
N ARG A 45 3.67 -4.69 0.70
CA ARG A 45 3.99 -4.59 2.12
C ARG A 45 2.74 -4.81 2.99
N THR A 46 1.58 -4.34 2.53
CA THR A 46 0.31 -4.59 3.21
C THR A 46 0.01 -6.08 3.29
N PHE A 47 0.18 -6.82 2.18
CA PHE A 47 0.03 -8.26 2.16
C PHE A 47 1.08 -8.99 3.00
N ALA A 48 2.34 -8.56 2.95
CA ALA A 48 3.40 -9.14 3.78
C ALA A 48 3.09 -9.02 5.29
N TRP A 49 2.51 -7.89 5.71
CA TRP A 49 2.05 -7.73 7.10
C TRP A 49 0.83 -8.60 7.41
N LEU A 50 -0.12 -8.76 6.48
CA LEU A 50 -1.26 -9.65 6.67
C LEU A 50 -0.83 -11.13 6.78
N GLY A 51 0.23 -11.52 6.06
CA GLY A 51 0.83 -12.86 6.17
C GLY A 51 1.49 -13.15 7.51
N ARG A 52 1.79 -12.13 8.34
CA ARG A 52 2.30 -12.34 9.71
C ARG A 52 1.23 -12.79 10.70
N TYR A 53 -0.05 -12.65 10.35
CA TYR A 53 -1.12 -13.23 11.14
C TYR A 53 -1.27 -14.68 10.72
N ARG A 54 -0.85 -15.61 11.59
CA ARG A 54 -0.91 -17.06 11.31
C ARG A 54 -2.29 -17.53 10.83
N ARG A 55 -3.35 -16.87 11.31
CA ARG A 55 -4.74 -17.15 10.92
C ARG A 55 -5.02 -16.93 9.43
N ASN A 56 -4.26 -16.07 8.75
CA ASN A 56 -4.39 -15.82 7.32
C ASN A 56 -3.43 -16.69 6.47
N SER A 57 -2.67 -17.61 7.08
CA SER A 57 -1.66 -18.40 6.36
C SER A 57 -2.27 -19.43 5.41
N ARG A 58 -3.51 -19.83 5.66
CA ARG A 58 -4.33 -20.73 4.83
C ARG A 58 -5.79 -20.30 4.98
N ASP A 59 -6.64 -20.74 4.06
CA ASP A 59 -8.08 -20.55 4.23
C ASP A 59 -8.60 -21.57 5.25
N TYR A 60 -8.60 -21.14 6.52
CA TYR A 60 -9.09 -21.95 7.63
C TYR A 60 -10.60 -21.83 7.83
N GLU A 61 -11.23 -20.82 7.23
CA GLU A 61 -12.63 -20.54 7.47
C GLU A 61 -13.51 -21.32 6.49
N ARG A 62 -14.69 -21.71 6.96
CA ARG A 62 -15.64 -22.47 6.14
C ARG A 62 -16.38 -21.60 5.12
N SER A 63 -16.47 -20.30 5.36
CA SER A 63 -17.20 -19.37 4.50
C SER A 63 -16.33 -18.19 4.12
N THR A 64 -16.55 -17.67 2.91
CA THR A 64 -15.85 -16.48 2.40
C THR A 64 -16.10 -15.25 3.27
N GLY A 65 -17.30 -15.12 3.86
CA GLY A 65 -17.61 -14.03 4.78
C GLY A 65 -16.79 -14.08 6.07
N SER A 66 -16.53 -15.27 6.60
CA SER A 66 -15.63 -15.47 7.74
C SER A 66 -14.18 -15.15 7.35
N SER A 67 -13.70 -15.59 6.18
CA SER A 67 -12.35 -15.27 5.70
C SER A 67 -12.18 -13.76 5.53
N GLU A 68 -13.17 -13.08 4.96
CA GLU A 68 -13.20 -11.61 4.83
C GLU A 68 -13.15 -10.91 6.20
N ALA A 69 -13.94 -11.40 7.16
CA ALA A 69 -13.93 -10.86 8.52
C ALA A 69 -12.54 -10.97 9.17
N MET A 70 -11.84 -12.08 8.99
CA MET A 70 -10.48 -12.25 9.52
C MET A 70 -9.47 -11.27 8.92
N ILE A 71 -9.58 -10.98 7.62
CA ILE A 71 -8.77 -9.95 6.96
C ILE A 71 -9.10 -8.56 7.51
N LYS A 72 -10.38 -8.23 7.72
CA LYS A 72 -10.81 -6.97 8.34
C LYS A 72 -10.26 -6.82 9.76
N VAL A 73 -10.38 -7.84 10.61
CA VAL A 73 -9.84 -7.84 11.98
C VAL A 73 -8.32 -7.63 11.98
N SER A 74 -7.59 -8.35 11.12
CA SER A 74 -6.14 -8.20 10.96
C SER A 74 -5.74 -6.77 10.53
N SER A 75 -6.56 -6.15 9.67
CA SER A 75 -6.36 -4.78 9.19
C SER A 75 -6.63 -3.75 10.29
N ILE A 76 -7.71 -3.91 11.05
CA ILE A 76 -8.05 -3.06 12.21
C ILE A 76 -6.92 -3.10 13.24
N HIS A 77 -6.43 -4.29 13.60
CA HIS A 77 -5.31 -4.42 14.54
C HIS A 77 -4.06 -3.68 14.06
N ARG A 78 -3.80 -3.68 12.75
CA ARG A 78 -2.67 -2.95 12.17
C ARG A 78 -2.90 -1.44 12.19
N MET A 79 -4.08 -0.98 11.81
CA MET A 79 -4.44 0.45 11.84
C MET A 79 -4.34 1.02 13.26
N ARG A 80 -4.79 0.26 14.27
CA ARG A 80 -4.62 0.63 15.68
C ARG A 80 -3.15 0.90 16.03
N ARG A 81 -2.23 0.05 15.55
CA ARG A 81 -0.78 0.23 15.78
C ARG A 81 -0.19 1.43 15.04
N PHE A 82 -0.78 1.84 13.92
CA PHE A 82 -0.34 3.05 13.20
C PHE A 82 -0.87 4.33 13.82
N LEU A 83 -2.10 4.32 14.33
CA LEU A 83 -2.71 5.50 14.98
C LEU A 83 -2.01 5.83 16.30
N LYS A 84 -1.59 4.80 17.05
CA LYS A 84 -0.83 4.97 18.28
C LYS A 84 0.41 4.09 18.25
N PRO A 85 1.46 4.51 17.52
CA PRO A 85 2.70 3.77 17.49
C PRO A 85 3.36 3.82 18.86
N ASP A 86 4.15 2.79 19.16
CA ASP A 86 4.99 2.74 20.35
C ASP A 86 6.02 3.87 20.28
N GLN A 87 5.85 4.87 21.17
CA GLN A 87 6.68 6.07 21.19
C GLN A 87 8.12 5.79 21.62
N SER A 88 8.37 4.66 22.30
CA SER A 88 9.72 4.25 22.65
C SER A 88 10.54 3.80 21.44
N LYS A 89 9.89 3.44 20.33
CA LYS A 89 10.54 2.96 19.12
C LYS A 89 10.67 4.11 18.12
N LYS A 90 11.92 4.50 17.83
CA LYS A 90 12.18 5.46 16.75
C LYS A 90 11.76 4.85 15.40
N PRO A 91 10.88 5.51 14.62
CA PRO A 91 10.55 5.03 13.28
C PRO A 91 11.79 5.09 12.40
N VAL A 92 12.14 3.95 11.78
CA VAL A 92 13.22 3.92 10.79
C VAL A 92 12.67 4.46 9.48
N PRO A 93 13.16 5.60 8.97
CA PRO A 93 12.70 6.12 7.69
C PRO A 93 13.03 5.11 6.60
N PHE A 94 12.06 4.84 5.73
CA PHE A 94 12.33 4.03 4.54
C PHE A 94 13.22 4.86 3.60
N LYS A 95 14.51 4.55 3.58
CA LYS A 95 15.45 5.15 2.63
C LYS A 95 15.35 4.41 1.31
N TYR A 96 14.94 5.12 0.26
CA TYR A 96 15.19 4.61 -1.08
C TYR A 96 16.71 4.54 -1.26
N ARG A 97 17.22 3.40 -1.76
CA ARG A 97 18.58 3.36 -2.28
C ARG A 97 18.67 4.45 -3.35
N GLU A 98 19.47 5.47 -3.10
CA GLU A 98 19.82 6.47 -4.10
C GLU A 98 20.53 5.69 -5.21
N LEU A 99 19.94 5.71 -6.39
CA LEU A 99 20.67 5.30 -7.58
C LEU A 99 21.71 6.40 -7.72
N GLN A 100 23.00 6.09 -7.56
CA GLN A 100 24.04 7.05 -7.91
C GLN A 100 23.79 7.43 -9.36
N GLY A 101 23.33 8.66 -9.57
CA GLY A 101 23.34 9.27 -10.88
C GLY A 101 24.80 9.39 -11.26
N ASN A 102 25.21 8.54 -12.19
CA ASN A 102 26.29 8.74 -13.15
C ASN A 102 26.41 7.47 -14.01
N VAL A 103 25.60 7.43 -15.07
CA VAL A 103 25.99 6.75 -16.31
C VAL A 103 26.02 7.83 -17.38
N THR A 104 27.06 8.66 -17.30
CA THR A 104 27.61 9.38 -18.45
C THR A 104 28.68 8.50 -19.06
N GLY A 105 28.55 8.18 -20.34
CA GLY A 105 29.49 7.38 -21.12
C GLY A 105 28.76 6.60 -22.20
#